data_AF-K2CZZ0-F1
#
_entry.id   AF-K2CZZ0-F1
#
_cell.length_a   1.000
_cell.length_b   1.000
_cell.length_c   1.000
_cell.angle_alpha   90.00
_cell.angle_beta   90.00
_cell.angle_gamma   90.00
#
_symmetry.space_group_name_H-M   'P 1'
#
loop_
_entity.id
_entity.type
_entity.pdbx_description
1 polymer ?
#
loop_
_entity_poly.entity_id
_entity_poly.type
_entity_poly.pdbx_seq_one_letter_code
_entity_poly.pdbx_strand_id
1 'polypeptide(L)'
;YEVTIDSSNYSGYKSAVLEASIRLNQPGGSIQARLYNSTDGSNVSSTDLSVTTTEYSLGSSGSFSLASGSKTYKLQLNSTNGTTSFVQSARIKVSF
;
A
#
# COMPACT_ATOMS: atom_id res chain seq x y z
N TYR A 1 6.80 -7.01 1.09
CA TYR A 1 5.38 -7.37 1.16
C TYR A 1 4.84 -7.42 -0.26
N GLU A 2 4.30 -8.56 -0.68
CA GLU A 2 3.71 -8.73 -2.00
C GLU A 2 2.48 -9.65 -1.92
N VAL A 3 1.53 -9.46 -2.83
CA VAL A 3 0.33 -10.29 -2.94
C VAL A 3 -0.13 -10.36 -4.40
N THR A 4 -0.53 -11.55 -4.85
CA THR A 4 -1.20 -11.73 -6.14
C THR A 4 -2.71 -11.73 -5.91
N ILE A 5 -3.41 -10.86 -6.64
CA ILE A 5 -4.87 -10.73 -6.59
C ILE A 5 -5.39 -10.95 -7.99
N ASP A 6 -6.30 -11.91 -8.15
CA ASP A 6 -7.10 -12.04 -9.37
C ASP A 6 -8.42 -11.31 -9.19
N SER A 7 -8.62 -10.22 -9.92
CA SER A 7 -9.83 -9.40 -9.82
C SER A 7 -11.10 -10.18 -10.20
N SER A 8 -10.99 -11.23 -11.00
CA SER A 8 -12.13 -12.05 -11.43
C SER A 8 -12.75 -12.86 -10.29
N ASN A 9 -11.99 -13.10 -9.22
CA ASN A 9 -12.48 -13.79 -8.02
C ASN A 9 -13.38 -12.90 -7.13
N TYR A 10 -13.48 -11.61 -7.42
CA TYR A 10 -14.23 -10.63 -6.63
C TYR A 10 -15.43 -10.11 -7.44
N SER A 11 -16.41 -10.99 -7.67
CA SER A 11 -17.65 -10.60 -8.36
C SER A 11 -18.37 -9.50 -7.58
N GLY A 12 -18.79 -8.43 -8.29
CA GLY A 12 -19.47 -7.28 -7.68
C GLY A 12 -18.56 -6.30 -6.93
N TYR A 13 -17.23 -6.42 -7.01
CA TYR A 13 -16.34 -5.43 -6.40
C TYR A 13 -16.57 -4.03 -6.97
N LYS A 14 -16.48 -3.01 -6.09
CA LYS A 14 -16.61 -1.59 -6.44
C LYS A 14 -15.30 -0.83 -6.33
N SER A 15 -14.55 -1.06 -5.26
CA SER A 15 -13.29 -0.35 -4.99
C SER A 15 -12.38 -1.16 -4.08
N ALA A 16 -11.11 -0.76 -4.02
CA ALA A 16 -10.15 -1.25 -3.06
C ALA A 16 -9.44 -0.10 -2.34
N VAL A 17 -8.91 -0.37 -1.15
CA VAL A 17 -8.14 0.58 -0.34
C VAL A 17 -6.91 -0.11 0.23
N LEU A 18 -5.75 0.55 0.20
CA LEU A 18 -4.56 0.10 0.88
C LEU A 18 -4.63 0.59 2.32
N GLU A 19 -4.47 -0.34 3.26
CA GLU A 19 -4.19 -0.01 4.65
C GLU A 19 -2.84 -0.57 5.06
N ALA A 20 -2.03 0.23 5.74
CA ALA A 20 -0.76 -0.22 6.26
C ALA A 20 -0.46 0.41 7.62
N SER A 21 0.04 -0.41 8.55
CA SER A 21 0.56 0.03 9.84
C SER A 21 2.08 0.13 9.75
N ILE A 22 2.59 1.37 9.72
CA ILE A 22 4.00 1.67 9.44
C ILE A 22 4.50 2.67 10.49
N ARG A 23 5.80 2.60 10.83
CA ARG A 23 6.49 3.61 11.65
C ARG A 23 7.93 3.85 11.21
N LEU A 24 8.45 5.01 11.56
CA LEU A 24 9.88 5.34 11.51
C LEU A 24 10.61 4.78 12.75
N ASN A 25 11.91 4.54 12.63
CA ASN A 25 12.75 4.25 13.79
C ASN A 25 12.96 5.47 14.69
N GLN A 26 13.01 6.68 14.10
CA GLN A 26 13.37 7.94 14.77
C GLN A 26 12.60 9.12 14.14
N PRO A 27 12.35 10.22 14.88
CA PRO A 27 11.65 11.39 14.37
C PRO A 27 12.47 12.15 13.30
N GLY A 28 11.84 13.11 12.62
CA GLY A 28 12.53 14.00 11.66
C GLY A 28 12.57 13.46 10.22
N GLY A 29 11.75 12.48 9.89
CA GLY A 29 11.58 11.96 8.53
C GLY A 29 10.13 11.69 8.19
N SER A 30 9.91 11.17 6.98
CA SER A 30 8.64 10.65 6.53
C SER A 30 8.84 9.38 5.70
N ILE A 31 7.86 8.49 5.77
CA ILE A 31 7.78 7.30 4.92
C ILE A 31 6.68 7.56 3.91
N GLN A 32 7.05 7.52 2.64
CA GLN A 32 6.11 7.48 1.53
C GLN A 32 5.90 6.00 1.17
N ALA A 33 4.67 5.51 1.29
CA ALA A 33 4.32 4.16 0.90
C ALA A 33 3.26 4.17 -0.21
N ARG A 34 3.32 3.21 -1.12
CA ARG A 34 2.33 3.05 -2.22
C ARG A 34 2.29 1.62 -2.72
N LEU A 35 1.25 1.28 -3.50
CA LEU A 35 1.22 0.04 -4.26
C LEU A 35 1.86 0.20 -5.64
N TYR A 36 2.62 -0.82 -6.02
CA TYR A 36 3.18 -1.00 -7.36
C TYR A 36 2.66 -2.32 -7.94
N ASN A 37 2.03 -2.25 -9.11
CA ASN A 37 1.64 -3.43 -9.87
C ASN A 37 2.87 -3.93 -10.64
N SER A 38 3.51 -4.95 -10.10
CA SER A 38 4.72 -5.54 -10.67
C SER A 38 4.47 -6.39 -11.91
N THR A 39 3.24 -6.84 -12.13
CA THR A 39 2.86 -7.54 -13.37
C THR A 39 2.83 -6.58 -14.55
N ASP A 40 2.25 -5.39 -14.36
CA ASP A 40 2.09 -4.40 -15.42
C ASP A 40 3.16 -3.31 -15.40
N GLY A 41 4.08 -3.36 -14.44
CA GLY A 41 5.20 -2.44 -14.32
C GLY A 41 4.81 -1.02 -13.90
N SER A 42 3.65 -0.81 -13.28
CA SER A 42 3.05 0.51 -13.07
C SER A 42 2.74 0.83 -11.61
N ASN A 43 2.78 2.12 -11.26
CA ASN A 43 2.30 2.59 -9.97
C ASN A 43 0.78 2.51 -9.93
N VAL A 44 0.21 2.15 -8.78
CA VAL A 44 -1.24 2.17 -8.58
C VAL A 44 -1.65 3.53 -8.03
N SER A 45 -2.40 4.29 -8.82
CA SER A 45 -2.89 5.62 -8.44
C SER A 45 -3.74 5.59 -7.17
N SER A 46 -3.72 6.68 -6.41
CA SER A 46 -4.51 6.87 -5.18
C SER A 46 -4.15 5.93 -4.03
N THR A 47 -2.98 5.27 -4.08
CA THR A 47 -2.51 4.35 -3.04
C THR A 47 -1.44 4.94 -2.14
N ASP A 48 -1.05 6.19 -2.36
CA ASP A 48 0.00 6.86 -1.59
C ASP A 48 -0.42 7.07 -0.13
N LEU A 49 0.50 6.76 0.78
CA LEU A 49 0.43 6.97 2.23
C LEU A 49 1.65 7.77 2.65
N SER A 50 1.48 8.71 3.58
CA SER A 50 2.57 9.42 4.23
C SER A 50 2.53 9.23 5.73
N VAL A 51 3.64 8.82 6.32
CA VAL A 51 3.75 8.52 7.75
C VAL A 51 4.96 9.23 8.33
N THR A 52 4.76 10.00 9.41
CA THR A 52 5.83 10.76 10.11
C THR A 52 6.04 10.30 11.55
N THR A 53 5.29 9.30 12.00
CA THR A 53 5.28 8.81 13.38
C THR A 53 6.36 7.76 13.63
N THR A 54 6.87 7.73 14.87
CA THR A 54 7.76 6.69 15.41
C THR A 54 7.01 5.54 16.08
N GLU A 55 5.71 5.72 16.32
CA GLU A 55 4.76 4.70 16.78
C GLU A 55 3.99 4.10 15.61
N TYR A 56 3.58 2.84 15.72
CA TYR A 56 2.74 2.21 14.71
C TYR A 56 1.38 2.90 14.61
N SER A 57 1.07 3.43 13.43
CA SER A 57 -0.24 3.99 13.11
C SER A 57 -0.78 3.36 11.82
N LEU A 58 -2.07 3.02 11.80
CA LEU A 58 -2.75 2.54 10.61
C LEU A 58 -3.04 3.73 9.67
N GLY A 59 -2.36 3.78 8.53
CA GLY A 59 -2.69 4.66 7.41
C GLY A 59 -3.64 3.97 6.44
N SER A 60 -4.52 4.76 5.81
CA SER A 60 -5.45 4.32 4.76
C SER A 60 -5.31 5.21 3.53
N SER A 61 -5.27 4.59 2.36
CA SER A 61 -5.15 5.32 1.09
C SER A 61 -6.50 5.85 0.62
N GLY A 62 -6.49 6.56 -0.51
CA GLY A 62 -7.69 6.73 -1.31
C GLY A 62 -8.21 5.40 -1.86
N SER A 63 -9.43 5.42 -2.40
CA SER A 63 -9.96 4.28 -3.15
C SER A 63 -9.28 4.16 -4.51
N PHE A 64 -9.01 2.92 -4.92
CA PHE A 64 -8.45 2.59 -6.22
C PHE A 64 -9.17 1.37 -6.83
N SER A 65 -8.91 1.12 -8.11
CA SER A 65 -9.45 -0.03 -8.83
C SER A 65 -8.37 -1.10 -9.00
N LEU A 66 -8.75 -2.36 -8.79
CA LEU A 66 -7.90 -3.50 -9.16
C LEU A 66 -7.83 -3.60 -10.68
N ALA A 67 -6.62 -3.88 -11.19
CA ALA A 67 -6.42 -4.14 -12.60
C ALA A 67 -6.99 -5.52 -12.94
N SER A 68 -7.43 -5.70 -14.19
CA SER A 68 -8.13 -6.93 -14.60
C SER A 68 -7.21 -8.15 -14.60
N GLY A 69 -7.75 -9.28 -14.13
CA GLY A 69 -7.07 -10.58 -14.09
C GLY A 69 -6.13 -10.71 -12.90
N SER A 70 -5.22 -11.68 -12.97
CA SER A 70 -4.24 -11.99 -11.92
C SER A 70 -3.05 -11.04 -11.96
N LYS A 71 -2.93 -10.19 -10.93
CA LYS A 71 -1.92 -9.12 -10.81
C LYS A 71 -1.19 -9.20 -9.49
N THR A 72 0.14 -9.03 -9.53
CA THR A 72 1.00 -9.01 -8.34
C THR A 72 1.29 -7.59 -7.91
N TYR A 73 0.81 -7.23 -6.72
CA TYR A 73 1.00 -5.93 -6.10
C TYR A 73 2.09 -5.99 -5.03
N LYS A 74 3.00 -5.01 -5.06
CA LYS A 74 4.08 -4.84 -4.07
C LYS A 74 3.87 -3.55 -3.31
N LEU A 75 4.03 -3.61 -1.99
CA LEU A 75 4.13 -2.38 -1.17
C LEU A 75 5.54 -1.81 -1.36
N GLN A 76 5.62 -0.62 -1.95
CA GLN A 76 6.85 0.16 -2.05
C GLN A 76 6.90 1.16 -0.90
N LEU A 77 8.07 1.31 -0.29
CA LEU A 77 8.32 2.29 0.75
C LEU A 77 9.58 3.09 0.39
N ASN A 78 9.53 4.40 0.65
CA ASN A 78 10.68 5.28 0.57
C ASN A 78 10.75 6.15 1.83
N SER A 79 11.89 6.13 2.51
CA SER A 79 12.14 6.97 3.70
C SER A 79 12.92 8.22 3.28
N THR A 80 12.41 9.41 3.60
CA THR A 80 12.96 10.68 3.10
C THR A 80 14.32 11.07 3.69
N ASN A 81 14.68 10.51 4.85
CA ASN A 81 15.94 10.79 5.54
C ASN A 81 16.86 9.56 5.65
N GLY A 82 16.56 8.47 4.92
CA GLY A 82 17.33 7.23 4.96
C GLY A 82 17.19 6.42 6.26
N THR A 83 16.34 6.85 7.20
CA THR A 83 16.09 6.08 8.42
C THR A 83 15.32 4.80 8.13
N THR A 84 15.60 3.77 8.93
CA THR A 84 14.88 2.49 8.88
C THR A 84 13.39 2.70 9.11
N SER A 85 12.58 2.08 8.27
CA SER A 85 11.13 2.01 8.42
C SER A 85 10.72 0.60 8.82
N PHE A 86 9.66 0.50 9.62
CA PHE A 86 9.08 -0.78 10.02
C PHE A 86 7.63 -0.85 9.58
N VAL A 87 7.26 -1.98 9.00
CA VAL A 87 5.88 -2.31 8.65
C VAL A 87 5.42 -3.40 9.59
N GLN A 88 4.32 -3.17 10.31
CA GLN A 88 3.66 -4.18 11.15
C GLN A 88 2.62 -4.97 10.36
N SER A 89 1.87 -4.28 9.49
CA SER A 89 0.87 -4.91 8.64
C SER A 89 0.64 -4.09 7.37
N ALA A 90 0.20 -4.76 6.32
CA ALA A 90 -0.29 -4.16 5.09
C ALA A 90 -1.38 -5.05 4.50
N ARG A 91 -2.48 -4.45 4.06
CA ARG A 91 -3.60 -5.17 3.43
C ARG A 91 -4.27 -4.33 2.36
N ILE A 92 -4.84 -5.02 1.37
CA ILE A 92 -5.76 -4.44 0.40
C ILE A 92 -7.16 -4.84 0.84
N LYS A 93 -7.98 -3.87 1.22
CA LYS A 93 -9.41 -4.08 1.50
C LYS A 93 -10.20 -3.91 0.23
N VAL A 94 -11.05 -4.88 -0.10
CA VAL A 94 -11.96 -4.84 -1.25
C VAL A 94 -13.38 -4.57 -0.75
N SER A 95 -14.07 -3.64 -1.41
CA SER A 95 -15.46 -3.24 -1.13
C SER A 95 -16.38 -3.71 -2.25
N PHE A 96 -17.63 -4.06 -1.89
CA PHE A 96 -18.66 -4.61 -2.79
C PHE A 96 -19.91 -3.73 -2.87
#